data_AF-A0A258BPL8-F1
#
_entry.id   AF-A0A258BPL8-F1
#
_cell.length_a   1.000
_cell.length_b   1.000
_cell.length_c   1.000
_cell.angle_alpha   90.00
_cell.angle_beta   90.00
_cell.angle_gamma   90.00
#
_symmetry.space_group_name_H-M   'P 1'
#
loop_
_entity.id
_entity.type
_entity.pdbx_description
1 polymer ?
#
loop_
_entity_poly.entity_id
_entity_poly.type
_entity_poly.pdbx_seq_one_letter_code
_entity_poly.pdbx_strand_id
1 'polypeptide(L)'
;ARCFEEGVIQDARDGDIGSILAWGFAPYTGGCVSYMDLIWGVPAFVAEADRLADKYGERFRPGKLLREMAEKGQSFYDRFPPAGEKKAAA
;
A
#
# COMPACT_ATOMS: atom_id res chain seq x y z
N ALA A 1 -0.38 4.63 1.24
CA ALA A 1 -1.01 4.01 2.42
C ALA A 1 -1.91 4.97 3.20
N ARG A 2 -1.41 6.11 3.70
CA ARG A 2 -2.24 7.06 4.45
C ARG A 2 -3.50 7.54 3.71
N CYS A 3 -3.41 7.77 2.39
CA CYS A 3 -4.58 8.10 1.58
C CYS A 3 -5.67 7.01 1.56
N PHE A 4 -5.31 5.73 1.74
CA PHE A 4 -6.28 4.65 1.89
C PHE A 4 -6.91 4.64 3.28
N GLU A 5 -6.11 4.94 4.31
CA GLU A 5 -6.58 5.05 5.70
C GLU A 5 -7.57 6.22 5.87
N GLU A 6 -7.32 7.34 5.20
CA GLU A 6 -8.19 8.52 5.18
C GLU A 6 -9.37 8.39 4.20
N GLY A 7 -9.46 7.29 3.43
CA GLY A 7 -10.54 7.06 2.46
C GLY A 7 -10.50 7.95 1.22
N VAL A 8 -9.38 8.64 0.98
CA VAL A 8 -9.14 9.45 -0.23
C VAL A 8 -8.97 8.57 -1.46
N ILE A 9 -8.28 7.43 -1.30
CA ILE A 9 -8.19 6.37 -2.31
C ILE A 9 -8.93 5.16 -1.75
N GLN A 10 -9.86 4.61 -2.53
CA GLN A 10 -10.71 3.50 -2.09
C GLN A 10 -10.51 2.21 -2.89
N ASP A 11 -9.84 2.31 -4.04
CA ASP A 11 -9.52 1.20 -4.94
C ASP A 11 -8.00 1.15 -5.15
N ALA A 12 -7.38 -0.02 -4.96
CA ALA A 12 -5.93 -0.19 -5.14
C ALA A 12 -5.47 0.21 -6.56
N ARG A 13 -6.31 -0.05 -7.57
CA ARG A 13 -6.02 0.23 -8.98
C ARG A 13 -5.95 1.73 -9.25
N ASP A 14 -6.80 2.52 -8.61
CA ASP A 14 -6.78 3.98 -8.76
C ASP A 14 -5.47 4.56 -8.22
N GLY A 15 -4.96 4.00 -7.12
CA GLY A 15 -3.65 4.34 -6.57
C GLY A 15 -2.51 4.00 -7.53
N ASP A 16 -2.55 2.83 -8.15
CA ASP A 16 -1.52 2.40 -9.10
C ASP A 16 -1.56 3.17 -10.41
N ILE A 17 -2.73 3.29 -11.04
CA ILE A 17 -2.94 4.07 -12.27
C ILE A 17 -2.52 5.52 -12.04
N GLY A 18 -2.95 6.12 -10.92
CA GLY A 18 -2.58 7.48 -10.54
C GLY A 18 -1.06 7.62 -10.40
N SER A 19 -0.39 6.69 -9.73
CA SER A 19 1.06 6.74 -9.56
C SER A 19 1.84 6.62 -10.86
N ILE A 20 1.40 5.75 -11.77
CA ILE A 20 2.06 5.50 -13.06
C ILE A 20 1.84 6.70 -13.99
N LEU A 21 0.59 7.12 -14.19
CA LEU A 21 0.25 8.10 -15.22
C LEU A 21 0.51 9.56 -14.80
N ALA A 22 0.43 9.87 -13.50
CA ALA A 22 0.58 11.27 -13.04
C ALA A 22 2.04 11.68 -12.85
N TRP A 23 2.82 10.95 -12.04
CA TRP A 23 4.22 11.31 -11.77
C TRP A 23 5.24 10.48 -12.56
N GLY A 24 4.82 9.39 -13.20
CA GLY A 24 5.71 8.48 -13.93
C GLY A 24 6.36 7.40 -13.07
N PHE A 25 5.64 6.81 -12.12
CA PHE A 25 6.15 5.65 -11.38
C PHE A 25 6.46 4.49 -12.33
N ALA A 26 7.48 3.68 -12.00
CA ALA A 26 8.01 2.61 -12.85
C ALA A 26 6.91 1.62 -13.30
N PRO A 27 6.43 1.66 -14.56
CA PRO A 27 5.22 0.94 -14.96
C PRO A 27 5.35 -0.59 -14.87
N TYR A 28 6.56 -1.12 -15.10
CA TYR A 28 6.83 -2.56 -15.04
C TYR A 28 6.70 -3.15 -13.62
N THR A 29 6.56 -2.30 -12.60
CA THR A 29 6.35 -2.72 -11.21
C THR A 29 4.88 -2.71 -10.78
N GLY A 30 3.97 -2.30 -11.67
CA GLY A 30 2.52 -2.26 -11.41
C GLY A 30 2.02 -0.98 -10.73
N GLY A 31 2.89 -0.12 -10.21
CA GLY A 31 2.52 1.12 -9.51
C GLY A 31 2.93 1.09 -8.04
N CYS A 32 2.69 2.18 -7.29
CA CYS A 32 3.13 2.29 -5.90
C CYS A 32 2.51 1.24 -4.96
N VAL A 33 1.24 0.89 -5.17
CA VAL A 33 0.48 -0.04 -4.36
C VAL A 33 0.89 -1.48 -4.70
N SER A 34 0.87 -1.83 -5.99
CA SER A 34 1.41 -3.10 -6.48
C SER A 34 2.87 -3.32 -6.08
N TYR A 35 3.69 -2.27 -6.05
CA TYR A 35 5.09 -2.39 -5.63
C TYR A 35 5.23 -2.80 -4.15
N MET A 36 4.38 -2.26 -3.28
CA MET A 36 4.34 -2.69 -1.87
C MET A 36 3.88 -4.14 -1.73
N ASP A 37 2.90 -4.58 -2.51
CA ASP A 37 2.34 -5.94 -2.44
C ASP A 37 3.27 -7.00 -3.06
N LEU A 38 3.79 -6.75 -4.27
CA LEU A 38 4.45 -7.76 -5.10
C LEU A 38 5.97 -7.77 -4.96
N ILE A 39 6.60 -6.62 -4.74
CA ILE A 39 8.07 -6.51 -4.72
C ILE A 39 8.60 -6.54 -3.28
N TRP A 40 7.99 -5.76 -2.40
CA TRP A 40 8.38 -5.74 -0.99
C TRP A 40 7.66 -6.81 -0.17
N GLY A 41 6.35 -6.93 -0.35
CA GLY A 41 5.47 -7.52 0.65
C GLY A 41 5.25 -6.56 1.81
N VAL A 42 3.99 -6.43 2.24
CA VAL A 42 3.58 -5.46 3.28
C VAL A 42 4.39 -5.59 4.59
N PRO A 43 4.68 -6.80 5.14
CA PRO A 43 5.47 -6.90 6.36
C PRO A 43 6.90 -6.36 6.24
N ALA A 44 7.58 -6.68 5.14
CA ALA A 44 8.96 -6.20 4.92
C ALA A 44 8.99 -4.69 4.66
N PHE A 45 8.00 -4.17 3.94
CA PHE A 45 7.84 -2.73 3.73
C PHE A 45 7.66 -1.97 5.05
N VAL A 46 6.82 -2.49 5.97
CA VAL A 46 6.62 -1.89 7.29
C VAL A 46 7.90 -1.89 8.12
N ALA A 47 8.65 -3.00 8.13
CA ALA A 47 9.92 -3.08 8.84
C ALA A 47 10.95 -2.07 8.29
N GLU A 48 11.03 -1.92 6.96
CA GLU A 48 11.91 -0.93 6.35
C GLU A 48 11.47 0.50 6.63
N ALA A 49 10.16 0.78 6.62
CA ALA A 49 9.61 2.08 6.96
C ALA A 49 9.93 2.46 8.43
N ASP A 50 9.83 1.51 9.36
CA ASP A 50 10.25 1.70 10.75
C ASP A 50 11.76 1.99 10.87
N ARG A 51 12.60 1.24 10.14
CA ARG A 51 14.05 1.49 10.09
C ARG A 51 14.37 2.89 9.57
N LEU A 52 13.65 3.36 8.55
CA LEU A 52 13.79 4.70 8.01
C LEU A 52 13.29 5.76 8.98
N ALA A 53 12.21 5.50 9.72
CA ALA A 53 11.67 6.41 10.72
C ALA A 53 12.65 6.60 11.88
N ASP A 54 13.25 5.51 12.37
CA ASP A 54 14.23 5.57 13.46
C ASP A 54 15.49 6.32 13.07
N LYS A 55 15.89 6.26 11.79
CA LYS A 55 17.11 6.92 11.28
C LYS A 55 16.88 8.36 10.81
N TYR A 56 15.75 8.65 10.19
CA TYR A 56 15.51 9.89 9.45
C TYR A 56 14.28 10.67 9.92
N GLY A 57 13.59 10.19 10.96
CA GLY A 57 12.51 10.89 11.64
C GLY A 57 11.12 10.35 11.36
N GLU A 58 10.18 10.77 12.20
CA GLU A 58 8.85 10.17 12.34
C GLU A 58 7.96 10.25 11.09
N ARG A 59 8.31 11.08 10.11
CA ARG A 59 7.57 11.19 8.84
C ARG A 59 7.51 9.87 8.06
N PHE A 60 8.46 8.97 8.27
CA PHE A 60 8.51 7.64 7.62
C PHE A 60 7.75 6.58 8.40
N ARG A 61 7.27 6.87 9.62
CA ARG A 61 6.63 5.88 10.48
C ARG A 61 5.37 5.36 9.77
N PRO A 62 5.24 4.03 9.58
CA PRO A 62 4.06 3.48 8.93
C PRO A 62 2.82 3.70 9.81
N GLY A 63 1.73 4.11 9.18
CA GLY A 63 0.43 4.33 9.80
C GLY A 63 -0.26 3.04 10.26
N LYS A 64 -1.38 3.18 10.97
CA LYS A 64 -2.06 2.05 11.63
C LYS A 64 -2.54 1.03 10.61
N LEU A 65 -3.09 1.47 9.49
CA LEU A 65 -3.56 0.61 8.42
C LEU A 65 -2.48 -0.39 7.95
N LEU A 66 -1.27 0.12 7.66
CA LEU A 66 -0.16 -0.71 7.18
C LEU A 66 0.30 -1.72 8.23
N ARG A 67 0.31 -1.33 9.51
CA ARG A 67 0.67 -2.23 10.62
C ARG A 67 -0.34 -3.37 10.75
N GLU A 68 -1.63 -3.04 10.74
CA GLU A 68 -2.69 -4.05 10.78
C GLU A 68 -2.62 -5.01 9.59
N MET A 69 -2.31 -4.49 8.39
CA MET A 69 -2.15 -5.32 7.19
C MET A 69 -0.92 -6.22 7.30
N ALA A 70 0.20 -5.73 7.80
CA ALA A 70 1.41 -6.51 8.03
C ALA A 70 1.18 -7.65 9.03
N GLU A 71 0.50 -7.38 10.15
CA GLU A 71 0.16 -8.37 11.16
C GLU A 71 -0.77 -9.47 10.62
N LYS A 72 -1.71 -9.10 9.75
CA LYS A 72 -2.70 -10.03 9.18
C LYS A 72 -2.25 -10.67 7.87
N GLY A 73 -1.05 -10.35 7.37
CA GLY A 73 -0.56 -10.82 6.06
C GLY A 73 -1.46 -10.39 4.88
N GLN A 74 -2.09 -9.22 4.98
CA GLN A 74 -3.00 -8.69 3.95
C GLN A 74 -2.25 -7.92 2.87
N SER A 75 -2.79 -7.93 1.65
CA SER A 75 -2.37 -7.08 0.53
C SER A 75 -3.35 -5.93 0.32
N PHE A 76 -2.92 -4.89 -0.40
CA PHE A 76 -3.81 -3.79 -0.79
C PHE A 76 -4.88 -4.25 -1.77
N TYR A 77 -4.52 -5.08 -2.75
CA TYR A 77 -5.48 -5.61 -3.72
C TYR A 77 -6.54 -6.52 -3.10
N ASP A 78 -6.25 -7.13 -1.95
CA ASP A 78 -7.23 -7.91 -1.19
C ASP A 78 -8.16 -7.03 -0.35
N ARG A 79 -7.62 -5.97 0.25
CA ARG A 79 -8.34 -5.11 1.20
C ARG A 79 -9.11 -3.98 0.52
N PHE A 80 -8.66 -3.53 -0.66
CA PHE A 80 -9.24 -2.45 -1.46
C PHE A 80 -9.49 -2.93 -2.90
N PRO A 81 -10.38 -3.91 -3.09
CA PRO A 81 -10.64 -4.50 -4.40
C PRO A 81 -11.37 -3.51 -5.33
N PRO A 82 -11.40 -3.83 -6.63
CA PRO A 82 -12.21 -3.14 -7.62
C PRO A 82 -13.63 -2.78 -7.16
N ALA A 83 -14.08 -1.56 -7.48
CA ALA A 83 -15.49 -1.20 -7.34
C ALA A 83 -16.39 -2.21 -8.09
N GLY A 84 -17.19 -2.97 -7.34
CA GLY A 84 -18.07 -4.03 -7.86
C GLY A 84 -17.64 -5.46 -7.51
N GLU A 85 -16.39 -5.66 -7.10
CA GLU A 85 -15.88 -6.96 -6.62
C GLU A 85 -15.71 -6.92 -5.10
N LYS A 86 -16.68 -7.45 -4.35
CA LYS A 86 -16.42 -7.80 -2.95
C LYS A 86 -15.66 -9.11 -2.95
N LYS A 87 -14.42 -9.14 -2.45
CA LYS A 87 -13.75 -10.40 -2.16
C LYS A 87 -14.64 -11.15 -1.16
N ALA A 88 -15.06 -12.37 -1.51
CA ALA A 88 -15.81 -13.23 -0.61
C ALA A 88 -14.98 -13.41 0.66
N ALA A 89 -15.56 -13.07 1.81
CA ALA A 89 -14.96 -13.36 3.11
C ALA A 89 -14.69 -14.88 3.17
N ALA A 90 -13.41 -15.24 3.23
CA ALA A 90 -12.98 -16.61 3.53
C ALA A 90 -12.89 -16.79 5.05
#